data_AF-A0A2V6YEP3-F1
#
_entry.id   AF-A0A2V6YEP3-F1
#
_cell.length_a   1.000
_cell.length_b   1.000
_cell.length_c   1.000
_cell.angle_alpha   90.00
_cell.angle_beta   90.00
_cell.angle_gamma   90.00
#
_symmetry.space_group_name_H-M   'P 1'
#
loop_
_entity.id
_entity.type
_entity.pdbx_description
1 polymer ?
#
loop_
_entity_poly.entity_id
_entity_poly.type
_entity_poly.pdbx_seq_one_letter_code
_entity_poly.pdbx_strand_id
1 'polypeptide(L)'
;MRPGGHLATTVALGAAGYAVTGSAELAAGCFAGGFLIDLDHYLDYLTVEGQWRRPSPSEFLRYYFGHRYRRLVLPLHSMELMGALAALAVAWPRAALLGYLLGGLLHLALDVLVNGQELLRQPLLFYSLAYRARLGFARDRLIAPVDVPFRPGDDLAREFLTWRPTERRLDARAATGHLQRKSA
;
A
#
# COMPACT_ATOMS: atom_id res chain seq x y z
N MET A 1 0.96 4.63 2.60
CA MET A 1 1.26 4.91 4.01
C MET A 1 2.05 3.72 4.56
N ARG A 2 2.43 3.68 5.84
CA ARG A 2 2.99 2.46 6.47
C ARG A 2 1.86 1.57 7.02
N PRO A 3 2.08 0.26 7.27
CA PRO A 3 1.02 -0.66 7.72
C PRO A 3 0.30 -0.21 9.00
N GLY A 4 1.03 0.36 9.97
CA GLY A 4 0.46 0.89 11.21
C GLY A 4 -0.54 2.02 10.97
N GLY A 5 -0.30 2.84 9.94
CA GLY A 5 -1.28 3.85 9.55
C GLY A 5 -2.54 3.27 8.93
N HIS A 6 -2.40 2.24 8.08
CA HIS A 6 -3.55 1.54 7.50
C HIS A 6 -4.37 0.85 8.59
N LEU A 7 -3.71 0.23 9.57
CA LEU A 7 -4.37 -0.36 10.73
C LEU A 7 -5.20 0.69 11.50
N ALA A 8 -4.58 1.83 11.83
CA ALA A 8 -5.23 2.88 12.59
C ALA A 8 -6.45 3.47 11.86
N THR A 9 -6.31 3.84 10.58
CA THR A 9 -7.43 4.40 9.80
C THR A 9 -8.55 3.41 9.62
N THR A 10 -8.20 2.14 9.44
CA THR A 10 -9.16 1.10 9.14
C THR A 10 -9.96 0.71 10.38
N VAL A 11 -9.32 0.65 11.55
CA VAL A 11 -10.02 0.48 12.84
C VAL A 11 -10.98 1.66 13.06
N ALA A 12 -10.55 2.89 12.79
CA ALA A 12 -11.42 4.07 12.90
C ALA A 12 -12.62 3.99 11.94
N LEU A 13 -12.40 3.61 10.68
CA LEU A 13 -13.47 3.44 9.68
C LEU A 13 -14.45 2.33 10.11
N GLY A 14 -13.94 1.18 10.55
CA GLY A 14 -14.77 0.06 11.01
C GLY A 14 -15.61 0.42 12.24
N ALA A 15 -15.01 1.10 13.22
CA ALA A 15 -15.71 1.57 14.41
C ALA A 15 -16.80 2.59 14.08
N ALA A 16 -16.50 3.57 13.21
CA ALA A 16 -17.49 4.54 12.74
C ALA A 16 -18.63 3.86 11.97
N GLY A 17 -18.29 2.94 11.06
CA GLY A 17 -19.27 2.14 10.31
C GLY A 17 -20.19 1.33 11.22
N TYR A 18 -19.64 0.69 12.25
CA TYR A 18 -20.43 -0.04 13.25
C TYR A 18 -21.33 0.89 14.04
N ALA A 19 -20.82 2.03 14.52
CA ALA A 19 -21.58 2.98 15.32
C ALA A 19 -22.79 3.56 14.55
N VAL A 20 -22.64 3.78 13.23
CA VAL A 20 -23.71 4.32 12.38
C VAL A 20 -24.73 3.25 11.98
N THR A 21 -24.30 2.02 11.72
CA THR A 21 -25.14 1.00 11.08
C THR A 21 -25.55 -0.16 11.99
N GLY A 22 -24.88 -0.34 13.13
CA GLY A 22 -24.98 -1.53 13.97
C GLY A 22 -24.42 -2.81 13.32
N SER A 23 -23.80 -2.74 12.15
CA SER A 23 -23.40 -3.92 11.37
C SER A 23 -21.96 -4.35 11.64
N ALA A 24 -21.79 -5.48 12.33
CA ALA A 24 -20.48 -6.11 12.52
C ALA A 24 -19.88 -6.59 11.18
N GLU A 25 -20.71 -7.02 10.23
CA GLU A 25 -20.27 -7.40 8.88
C GLU A 25 -19.63 -6.22 8.13
N LEU A 26 -20.25 -5.03 8.19
CA LEU A 26 -19.70 -3.83 7.57
C LEU A 26 -18.37 -3.46 8.21
N ALA A 27 -18.28 -3.48 9.54
CA ALA A 27 -17.05 -3.17 10.26
C ALA A 27 -15.91 -4.16 9.93
N ALA A 28 -16.21 -5.46 9.90
CA ALA A 28 -15.26 -6.49 9.50
C ALA A 28 -14.84 -6.35 8.03
N GLY A 29 -15.79 -6.00 7.16
CA GLY A 29 -15.52 -5.65 5.76
C GLY A 29 -14.54 -4.48 5.67
N CYS A 30 -14.80 -3.38 6.36
CA CYS A 30 -13.88 -2.23 6.42
C CYS A 30 -12.49 -2.67 6.86
N PHE A 31 -12.39 -3.51 7.89
CA PHE A 31 -11.12 -4.07 8.34
C PHE A 31 -10.38 -4.87 7.28
N ALA A 32 -11.09 -5.80 6.64
CA ALA A 32 -10.53 -6.64 5.60
C ALA A 32 -10.07 -5.82 4.38
N GLY A 33 -10.89 -4.88 3.91
CA GLY A 33 -10.55 -4.04 2.75
C GLY A 33 -9.47 -3.00 3.05
N GLY A 34 -9.45 -2.45 4.28
CA GLY A 34 -8.55 -1.36 4.63
C GLY A 34 -7.16 -1.79 5.12
N PHE A 35 -7.05 -2.99 5.68
CA PHE A 35 -5.79 -3.49 6.25
C PHE A 35 -5.35 -4.85 5.70
N LEU A 36 -6.26 -5.82 5.55
CA LEU A 36 -5.87 -7.15 5.02
C LEU A 36 -5.59 -7.13 3.52
N ILE A 37 -5.93 -6.05 2.82
CA ILE A 37 -5.55 -5.82 1.42
C ILE A 37 -4.03 -5.86 1.23
N ASP A 38 -3.25 -5.42 2.23
CA ASP A 38 -1.77 -5.49 2.25
C ASP A 38 -1.21 -6.91 2.20
N LEU A 39 -2.04 -7.93 2.42
CA LEU A 39 -1.60 -9.32 2.38
C LEU A 39 -1.12 -9.73 0.98
N ASP A 40 -1.53 -9.02 -0.08
CA ASP A 40 -1.01 -9.30 -1.42
C ASP A 40 0.49 -8.99 -1.58
N HIS A 41 1.06 -8.10 -0.77
CA HIS A 41 2.51 -7.90 -0.68
C HIS A 41 3.21 -9.16 -0.17
N TYR A 42 2.60 -9.83 0.81
CA TYR A 42 3.13 -11.08 1.36
C TYR A 42 2.97 -12.23 0.36
N LEU A 43 1.86 -12.27 -0.39
CA LEU A 43 1.68 -13.23 -1.47
C LEU A 43 2.71 -13.02 -2.59
N ASP A 44 2.95 -11.77 -3.00
CA ASP A 44 3.99 -11.42 -3.97
C ASP A 44 5.38 -11.84 -3.47
N TYR A 45 5.68 -11.59 -2.19
CA TYR A 45 6.93 -12.02 -1.56
C TYR A 45 7.15 -13.54 -1.68
N LEU A 46 6.14 -14.35 -1.34
CA LEU A 46 6.27 -15.80 -1.38
C LEU A 46 6.35 -16.33 -2.82
N THR A 47 5.49 -15.82 -3.71
CA THR A 47 5.24 -16.42 -5.02
C THR A 47 6.01 -15.75 -6.15
N VAL A 48 5.87 -14.44 -6.30
CA VAL A 48 6.47 -13.65 -7.38
C VAL A 48 7.96 -13.43 -7.15
N GLU A 49 8.35 -13.11 -5.92
CA GLU A 49 9.75 -12.92 -5.51
C GLU A 49 10.42 -14.23 -5.09
N GLY A 50 9.68 -15.34 -5.06
CA GLY A 50 10.21 -16.69 -4.84
C GLY A 50 10.72 -16.96 -3.42
N GLN A 51 10.24 -16.23 -2.42
CA GLN A 51 10.72 -16.33 -1.02
C GLN A 51 9.97 -17.40 -0.20
N TRP A 52 9.25 -18.31 -0.84
CA TRP A 52 8.46 -19.39 -0.20
C TRP A 52 9.25 -20.27 0.78
N ARG A 53 10.57 -20.40 0.64
CA ARG A 53 11.44 -21.12 1.59
C ARG A 53 11.69 -20.36 2.89
N ARG A 54 11.31 -19.08 2.96
CA ARG A 54 11.47 -18.22 4.14
C ARG A 54 10.18 -17.43 4.43
N PRO A 55 9.09 -18.12 4.80
CA PRO A 55 7.77 -17.52 4.97
C PRO A 55 7.61 -16.80 6.32
N SER A 56 8.69 -16.47 7.03
CA SER A 56 8.54 -15.77 8.30
C SER A 56 8.03 -14.34 8.05
N PRO A 57 7.01 -13.86 8.80
CA PRO A 57 6.59 -12.46 8.74
C PRO A 57 7.76 -11.49 8.98
N SER A 58 8.70 -11.85 9.87
CA SER A 58 9.87 -11.00 10.14
C SER A 58 10.82 -10.88 8.95
N GLU A 59 10.97 -11.96 8.16
CA GLU A 59 11.77 -11.93 6.95
C GLU A 59 11.09 -11.14 5.84
N PHE A 60 9.78 -11.32 5.67
CA PHE A 60 8.96 -10.50 4.79
C PHE A 60 9.10 -9.01 5.10
N LEU A 61 8.94 -8.61 6.37
CA LEU A 61 9.05 -7.21 6.77
C LEU A 61 10.46 -6.65 6.49
N ARG A 62 11.53 -7.38 6.83
CA ARG A 62 12.91 -6.98 6.48
C ARG A 62 13.12 -6.87 4.97
N TYR A 63 12.47 -7.74 4.20
CA TYR A 63 12.54 -7.72 2.74
C TYR A 63 11.85 -6.49 2.17
N TYR A 64 10.64 -6.18 2.66
CA TYR A 64 9.82 -5.10 2.14
C TYR A 64 10.30 -3.72 2.62
N PHE A 65 10.61 -3.56 3.91
CA PHE A 65 11.16 -2.30 4.45
C PHE A 65 12.55 -1.97 3.88
N GLY A 66 13.32 -2.99 3.50
CA GLY A 66 14.58 -2.80 2.80
C GLY A 66 14.46 -2.59 1.28
N HIS A 67 13.24 -2.47 0.73
CA HIS A 67 12.98 -2.30 -0.72
C HIS A 67 13.67 -3.37 -1.59
N ARG A 68 13.77 -4.61 -1.10
CA ARG A 68 14.48 -5.69 -1.82
C ARG A 68 13.67 -6.35 -2.93
N TYR A 69 12.39 -6.00 -3.05
CA TYR A 69 11.46 -6.52 -4.07
C TYR A 69 11.81 -6.00 -5.47
N ARG A 70 11.70 -6.89 -6.45
CA ARG A 70 11.97 -6.60 -7.87
C ARG A 70 10.69 -6.38 -8.66
N ARG A 71 9.59 -7.02 -8.26
CA ARG A 71 8.29 -6.92 -8.91
C ARG A 71 7.19 -6.51 -7.92
N LEU A 72 6.16 -5.86 -8.45
CA LEU A 72 4.98 -5.40 -7.72
C LEU A 72 3.72 -5.75 -8.51
N VAL A 73 3.15 -6.93 -8.26
CA VAL A 73 1.92 -7.38 -8.91
C VAL A 73 0.70 -6.84 -8.17
N LEU A 74 0.71 -6.94 -6.83
CA LEU A 74 -0.29 -6.43 -5.88
C LEU A 74 -1.72 -6.36 -6.47
N PRO A 75 -2.36 -7.51 -6.76
CA PRO A 75 -3.65 -7.55 -7.44
C PRO A 75 -4.78 -6.94 -6.59
N LEU A 76 -4.67 -6.97 -5.26
CA LEU A 76 -5.69 -6.39 -4.39
C LEU A 76 -5.63 -4.85 -4.43
N HIS A 77 -4.44 -4.29 -4.65
CA HIS A 77 -4.21 -2.87 -4.90
C HIS A 77 -4.54 -2.42 -6.34
N SER A 78 -5.59 -2.99 -6.95
CA SER A 78 -5.99 -2.65 -8.31
C SER A 78 -7.32 -1.91 -8.38
N MET A 79 -7.36 -0.83 -9.16
CA MET A 79 -8.59 -0.11 -9.49
C MET A 79 -9.55 -1.01 -10.28
N GLU A 80 -9.02 -1.95 -11.06
CA GLU A 80 -9.80 -2.96 -11.76
C GLU A 80 -10.56 -3.86 -10.79
N LEU A 81 -9.92 -4.34 -9.72
CA LEU A 81 -10.61 -5.09 -8.66
C LEU A 81 -11.64 -4.22 -7.93
N MET A 82 -11.28 -2.98 -7.56
CA MET A 82 -12.24 -2.07 -6.89
C MET A 82 -13.46 -1.79 -7.76
N GLY A 83 -13.28 -1.60 -9.07
CA GLY A 83 -14.36 -1.43 -10.03
C GLY A 83 -15.25 -2.69 -10.14
N ALA A 84 -14.65 -3.88 -10.20
CA ALA A 84 -15.39 -5.13 -10.23
C ALA A 84 -16.20 -5.36 -8.93
N LEU A 85 -15.61 -5.08 -7.77
CA LEU A 85 -16.28 -5.17 -6.47
C LEU A 85 -17.39 -4.13 -6.33
N ALA A 86 -17.20 -2.92 -6.87
CA ALA A 86 -18.25 -1.90 -6.92
C ALA A 86 -19.43 -2.34 -7.79
N ALA A 87 -19.18 -2.89 -8.98
CA ALA A 87 -20.23 -3.45 -9.83
C ALA A 87 -20.96 -4.61 -9.15
N LEU A 88 -20.21 -5.49 -8.47
CA LEU A 88 -20.79 -6.57 -7.67
C LEU A 88 -21.65 -6.02 -6.53
N ALA A 89 -21.22 -4.97 -5.85
CA ALA A 89 -21.97 -4.36 -4.75
C ALA A 89 -23.28 -3.71 -5.22
N VAL A 90 -23.32 -3.17 -6.45
CA VAL A 90 -24.57 -2.67 -7.05
C VAL A 90 -25.56 -3.81 -7.30
N ALA A 91 -25.08 -4.94 -7.82
CA ALA A 91 -25.93 -6.12 -8.07
C ALA A 91 -26.29 -6.88 -6.78
N TRP A 92 -25.42 -6.85 -5.78
CA TRP A 92 -25.51 -7.64 -4.57
C TRP A 92 -24.93 -6.86 -3.36
N PRO A 93 -25.72 -5.94 -2.76
CA PRO A 93 -25.24 -5.07 -1.69
C PRO A 93 -25.21 -5.78 -0.33
N ARG A 94 -24.17 -6.59 -0.05
CA ARG A 94 -23.91 -7.11 1.31
C ARG A 94 -23.10 -6.11 2.13
N ALA A 95 -23.43 -6.01 3.42
CA ALA A 95 -22.72 -5.15 4.37
C ALA A 95 -21.20 -5.41 4.38
N ALA A 96 -20.78 -6.69 4.40
CA ALA A 96 -19.37 -7.06 4.31
C ALA A 96 -18.68 -6.59 3.01
N LEU A 97 -19.35 -6.72 1.86
CA LEU A 97 -18.82 -6.28 0.56
C LEU A 97 -18.69 -4.76 0.48
N LEU A 98 -19.72 -4.04 0.95
CA LEU A 98 -19.68 -2.57 1.04
C LEU A 98 -18.58 -2.11 1.98
N GLY A 99 -18.44 -2.75 3.15
CA GLY A 99 -17.34 -2.49 4.08
C GLY A 99 -15.98 -2.72 3.43
N TYR A 100 -15.79 -3.86 2.76
CA TYR A 100 -14.54 -4.17 2.06
C TYR A 100 -14.21 -3.11 1.00
N LEU A 101 -15.21 -2.71 0.19
CA LEU A 101 -15.02 -1.68 -0.81
C LEU A 101 -14.65 -0.32 -0.19
N LEU A 102 -15.34 0.10 0.87
CA LEU A 102 -15.03 1.35 1.59
C LEU A 102 -13.62 1.31 2.19
N GLY A 103 -13.25 0.20 2.84
CA GLY A 103 -11.91 0.00 3.38
C GLY A 103 -10.84 0.03 2.30
N GLY A 104 -11.03 -0.70 1.20
CA GLY A 104 -10.09 -0.76 0.08
C GLY A 104 -9.92 0.58 -0.61
N LEU A 105 -11.01 1.31 -0.87
CA LEU A 105 -10.94 2.65 -1.45
C LEU A 105 -10.22 3.63 -0.52
N LEU A 106 -10.50 3.59 0.79
CA LEU A 106 -9.77 4.41 1.76
C LEU A 106 -8.29 4.06 1.77
N HIS A 107 -7.95 2.76 1.75
CA HIS A 107 -6.58 2.29 1.68
C HIS A 107 -5.87 2.90 0.48
N LEU A 108 -6.37 2.67 -0.74
CA LEU A 108 -5.78 3.18 -1.98
C LEU A 108 -5.67 4.71 -1.99
N ALA A 109 -6.68 5.41 -1.48
CA ALA A 109 -6.66 6.87 -1.39
C ALA A 109 -5.54 7.38 -0.48
N LEU A 110 -5.40 6.81 0.73
CA LEU A 110 -4.30 7.16 1.64
C LEU A 110 -2.95 6.84 1.04
N ASP A 111 -2.89 5.79 0.24
CA ASP A 111 -1.69 5.35 -0.40
C ASP A 111 -1.25 6.32 -1.51
N VAL A 112 -2.19 6.76 -2.35
CA VAL A 112 -1.96 7.87 -3.31
C VAL A 112 -1.56 9.17 -2.61
N LEU A 113 -2.25 9.56 -1.54
CA LEU A 113 -2.03 10.84 -0.87
C LEU A 113 -0.73 10.90 -0.06
N VAL A 114 -0.34 9.78 0.58
CA VAL A 114 0.83 9.73 1.47
C VAL A 114 2.07 9.21 0.75
N ASN A 115 1.94 8.19 -0.11
CA ASN A 115 3.07 7.58 -0.81
C ASN A 115 3.26 8.15 -2.22
N GLY A 116 2.20 8.64 -2.87
CA GLY A 116 2.21 8.99 -4.28
C GLY A 116 3.35 9.94 -4.67
N GLN A 117 3.44 11.10 -4.01
CA GLN A 117 4.48 12.08 -4.35
C GLN A 117 5.87 11.72 -3.82
N GLU A 118 5.99 10.82 -2.84
CA GLU A 118 7.27 10.49 -2.22
C GLU A 118 7.93 9.23 -2.80
N LEU A 119 7.15 8.34 -3.42
CA LEU A 119 7.62 7.01 -3.83
C LEU A 119 7.31 6.67 -5.29
N LEU A 120 6.14 7.04 -5.81
CA LEU A 120 5.60 6.48 -7.06
C LEU A 120 5.89 7.36 -8.28
N ARG A 121 6.36 6.79 -9.39
CA ARG A 121 6.57 7.58 -10.62
C ARG A 121 5.26 8.16 -11.17
N GLN A 122 4.18 7.40 -11.09
CA GLN A 122 2.84 7.78 -11.57
C GLN A 122 1.80 7.32 -10.53
N PRO A 123 1.43 8.17 -9.53
CA PRO A 123 0.66 7.73 -8.37
C PRO A 123 -0.67 7.07 -8.70
N LEU A 124 -1.48 7.67 -9.57
CA LEU A 124 -2.79 7.12 -9.92
C LEU A 124 -2.68 5.88 -10.81
N LEU A 125 -1.79 5.92 -11.81
CA LEU A 125 -1.61 4.80 -12.74
C LEU A 125 -1.00 3.58 -12.07
N PHE A 126 -0.21 3.75 -11.02
CA PHE A 126 0.37 2.65 -10.26
C PHE A 126 -0.70 1.65 -9.78
N TYR A 127 -1.87 2.13 -9.38
CA TYR A 127 -2.98 1.28 -8.93
C TYR A 127 -3.78 0.65 -10.09
N SER A 128 -3.39 0.86 -11.35
CA SER A 128 -3.91 0.02 -12.45
C SER A 128 -3.06 -1.24 -12.58
N LEU A 129 -3.69 -2.41 -12.46
CA LEU A 129 -3.04 -3.69 -12.71
C LEU A 129 -2.58 -3.80 -14.17
N ALA A 130 -3.38 -3.32 -15.12
CA ALA A 130 -3.00 -3.30 -16.54
C ALA A 130 -1.77 -2.41 -16.79
N TYR A 131 -1.69 -1.25 -16.15
CA TYR A 131 -0.52 -0.38 -16.23
C TYR A 131 0.74 -1.06 -15.68
N ARG A 132 0.65 -1.69 -14.50
CA ARG A 132 1.77 -2.44 -13.92
C ARG A 132 2.20 -3.61 -14.80
N ALA A 133 1.24 -4.37 -15.36
CA ALA A 133 1.50 -5.46 -16.28
C ALA A 133 2.22 -4.98 -17.56
N ARG A 134 1.81 -3.84 -18.13
CA ARG A 134 2.47 -3.24 -19.30
C ARG A 134 3.95 -2.90 -19.03
N LEU A 135 4.28 -2.57 -17.79
CA LEU A 135 5.65 -2.30 -17.35
C LEU A 135 6.38 -3.56 -16.86
N GLY A 136 5.78 -4.74 -16.99
CA GLY A 136 6.33 -6.02 -16.56
C GLY A 136 6.41 -6.16 -15.04
N PHE A 137 5.57 -5.40 -14.31
CA PHE A 137 5.58 -5.29 -12.84
C PHE A 137 6.91 -4.79 -12.26
N ALA A 138 7.83 -4.29 -13.09
CA ALA A 138 9.20 -4.00 -12.69
C ALA A 138 9.29 -2.79 -11.75
N ARG A 139 9.84 -3.01 -10.55
CA ARG A 139 9.94 -2.00 -9.47
C ARG A 139 10.63 -0.71 -9.93
N ASP A 140 11.71 -0.81 -10.67
CA ASP A 140 12.52 0.32 -11.18
C ASP A 140 11.75 1.21 -12.17
N ARG A 141 10.73 0.66 -12.83
CA ARG A 141 9.81 1.37 -13.73
C ARG A 141 8.57 1.94 -13.04
N LEU A 142 8.26 1.47 -11.83
CA LEU A 142 7.06 1.85 -11.07
C LEU A 142 7.37 2.84 -9.93
N ILE A 143 8.46 2.59 -9.21
CA ILE A 143 8.91 3.39 -8.06
C ILE A 143 10.06 4.30 -8.50
N ALA A 144 10.07 5.53 -7.97
CA ALA A 144 11.15 6.47 -8.17
C ALA A 144 12.44 5.98 -7.47
N PRO A 145 13.62 6.48 -7.88
CA PRO A 145 14.82 6.31 -7.07
C PRO A 145 14.62 6.98 -5.71
N VAL A 146 14.75 6.21 -4.63
CA VAL A 146 14.49 6.67 -3.26
C VAL A 146 15.66 6.31 -2.35
N ASP A 147 15.91 7.16 -1.38
CA ASP A 147 16.77 6.89 -0.24
C ASP A 147 16.04 5.96 0.73
N VAL A 148 16.64 4.82 1.06
CA VAL A 148 16.03 3.80 1.93
C VAL A 148 16.82 3.75 3.24
N PRO A 149 16.36 4.43 4.30
CA PRO A 149 17.11 4.53 5.54
C PRO A 149 17.13 3.23 6.34
N PHE A 150 16.14 2.35 6.14
CA PHE A 150 15.99 1.09 6.87
C PHE A 150 17.23 0.18 6.77
N ARG A 151 17.66 -0.36 7.90
CA ARG A 151 18.77 -1.30 8.05
C ARG A 151 18.26 -2.65 8.60
N PRO A 152 18.92 -3.78 8.27
CA PRO A 152 18.49 -5.11 8.72
C PRO A 152 18.38 -5.30 10.25
N GLY A 153 19.07 -4.48 11.04
CA GLY A 153 19.03 -4.49 12.51
C GLY A 153 17.99 -3.55 13.14
N ASP A 154 17.23 -2.81 12.33
CA ASP A 154 16.23 -1.88 12.83
C ASP A 154 15.02 -2.61 13.45
N ASP A 155 14.35 -1.91 14.36
CA ASP A 155 13.19 -2.42 15.08
C ASP A 155 11.97 -2.54 14.14
N LEU A 156 11.65 -3.78 13.76
CA LEU A 156 10.54 -4.10 12.87
C LEU A 156 9.18 -3.66 13.43
N ALA A 157 8.97 -3.72 14.75
CA ALA A 157 7.69 -3.35 15.34
C ALA A 157 7.49 -1.84 15.24
N ARG A 158 8.56 -1.08 15.52
CA ARG A 158 8.55 0.38 15.33
C ARG A 158 8.28 0.74 13.87
N GLU A 159 9.03 0.15 12.94
CA GLU A 159 8.86 0.41 11.50
C GLU A 159 7.45 0.06 11.01
N PHE A 160 6.89 -1.05 11.49
CA PHE A 160 5.53 -1.46 11.18
C PHE A 160 4.49 -0.47 11.71
N LEU A 161 4.62 -0.04 12.96
CA LEU A 161 3.65 0.83 13.64
C LEU A 161 3.79 2.31 13.27
N THR A 162 4.87 2.70 12.57
CA THR A 162 4.96 4.07 12.04
C THR A 162 3.82 4.36 11.06
N TRP A 163 3.45 5.63 10.95
CA TRP A 163 2.40 6.07 10.04
C TRP A 163 2.97 6.50 8.66
N ARG A 164 4.04 7.30 8.64
CA ARG A 164 4.63 7.81 7.38
C ARG A 164 5.85 7.01 6.93
N PRO A 165 6.04 6.85 5.61
CA PRO A 165 7.33 6.41 5.08
C PRO A 165 8.44 7.42 5.41
N THR A 166 9.61 6.88 5.75
CA THR A 166 10.85 7.62 6.00
C THR A 166 11.65 7.82 4.71
N GLU A 167 11.33 7.04 3.68
CA GLU A 167 11.88 7.13 2.34
C GLU A 167 11.61 8.50 1.71
N ARG A 168 12.57 8.97 0.91
CA ARG A 168 12.48 10.21 0.16
C ARG A 168 13.05 10.04 -1.24
N ARG A 169 12.41 10.66 -2.22
CA ARG A 169 12.89 10.73 -3.61
C ARG A 169 14.27 11.37 -3.71
N LEU A 170 15.15 10.76 -4.51
CA LEU A 170 16.49 11.30 -4.77
C LEU A 170 16.46 12.45 -5.79
N ASP A 171 15.55 12.40 -6.76
CA ASP A 171 15.36 13.45 -7.79
C ASP A 171 14.74 14.74 -7.21
N ALA A 172 13.90 14.64 -6.18
CA ALA A 172 13.37 15.79 -5.46
C ALA A 172 14.45 16.59 -4.68
N ARG A 173 15.47 15.91 -4.14
CA ARG A 173 16.61 16.54 -3.44
C ARG A 173 17.55 17.27 -4.40
N ALA A 174 17.68 16.78 -5.64
CA ALA A 174 18.51 17.45 -6.66
C ALA A 174 17.92 18.80 -7.10
N ALA A 175 16.58 18.91 -7.19
CA ALA A 175 15.90 20.14 -7.57
C ALA A 175 16.05 21.26 -6.51
N THR A 176 16.01 20.92 -5.21
CA THR A 176 16.19 21.88 -4.11
C THR A 176 17.64 22.29 -3.91
N GLY A 177 18.60 21.38 -4.08
CA GLY A 177 20.03 21.70 -4.05
C GLY A 177 20.48 22.62 -5.19
N HIS A 178 19.83 22.55 -6.35
CA HIS A 178 20.13 23.42 -7.49
C HIS A 178 19.59 24.85 -7.31
N LEU A 179 18.48 25.02 -6.58
CA LEU A 179 17.92 26.33 -6.23
C LEU A 179 18.77 27.06 -5.18
N GLN A 180 19.34 26.36 -4.20
CA GLN A 180 20.24 26.99 -3.22
C GLN A 180 21.58 27.46 -3.81
N ARG A 181 22.10 26.80 -4.85
CA ARG A 181 23.35 27.21 -5.51
C ARG A 181 23.23 28.40 -6.46
N LYS A 182 22.01 28.82 -6.81
CA LYS A 182 21.77 30.00 -7.68
C LYS A 182 21.53 31.30 -6.89
N SER A 183 21.57 31.23 -5.56
CA SER A 183 21.32 32.36 -4.65
C SER A 183 22.55 32.76 -3.84
N ALA A 184 23.75 32.34 -4.27
CA ALA A 184 25.04 32.66 -3.66
C ALA A 184 25.92 33.43 -4.65
#